data_AF-A0A7K2NYF5-F1
#
_entry.id   AF-A0A7K2NYF5-F1
#
_cell.length_a   1.000
_cell.length_b   1.000
_cell.length_c   1.000
_cell.angle_alpha   90.00
_cell.angle_beta   90.00
_cell.angle_gamma   90.00
#
_symmetry.space_group_name_H-M   'P 1'
#
loop_
_entity.id
_entity.type
_entity.pdbx_description
1 polymer ?
#
loop_
_entity_poly.entity_id
_entity_poly.type
_entity_poly.pdbx_seq_one_letter_code
_entity_poly.pdbx_strand_id
1 'polypeptide(L)'
;RTDQQVKIRGHRVEPGEVEAAFAAHPAVRFAAAVAQPDPQVDGAHRLAAYLVLDGADLAEVAAQVGAALPDFLRPTHYAEVDRIPLTVNGKADTKALPEARPLGALTTAGERAPETETETTVCELFAEALDLDDDEVSAVSDFVALGGHSMLAVRLTGLLRREYGPVITIRDLFTLRTPEAIARHLDDHS
;
A
#
# COMPACT_ATOMS: atom_id res chain seq x y z
N ARG A 1 -16.69 10.26 -23.44
CA ARG A 1 -15.62 9.57 -22.68
C ARG A 1 -14.68 10.64 -22.15
N THR A 2 -14.88 11.10 -20.91
CA THR A 2 -13.92 11.99 -20.24
C THR A 2 -13.05 11.08 -19.39
N ASP A 3 -11.95 10.68 -20.00
CA ASP A 3 -10.97 9.76 -19.45
C ASP A 3 -10.23 10.46 -18.30
N GLN A 4 -10.37 9.96 -17.08
CA GLN A 4 -9.67 10.48 -15.90
C GLN A 4 -8.29 9.85 -15.85
N GLN A 5 -7.43 10.23 -16.79
CA GLN A 5 -6.06 9.79 -16.75
C GLN A 5 -5.34 10.46 -15.61
N VAL A 6 -4.86 9.62 -14.71
CA VAL A 6 -4.06 10.01 -13.56
C VAL A 6 -2.63 9.55 -13.75
N LYS A 7 -1.71 10.24 -13.09
CA LYS A 7 -0.31 9.81 -13.05
C LYS A 7 -0.07 9.03 -11.78
N ILE A 8 0.22 7.74 -11.92
CA ILE A 8 0.62 6.86 -10.83
C ILE A 8 2.10 6.55 -11.04
N ARG A 9 2.96 7.00 -10.13
CA ARG A 9 4.42 6.74 -10.18
C ARG A 9 5.06 7.10 -11.54
N GLY A 10 4.59 8.17 -12.16
CA GLY A 10 5.06 8.64 -13.47
C GLY A 10 4.38 8.01 -14.69
N HIS A 11 3.55 6.99 -14.50
CA HIS A 11 2.80 6.31 -15.57
C HIS A 11 1.39 6.88 -15.70
N ARG A 12 0.92 7.05 -16.94
CA ARG A 12 -0.48 7.36 -17.22
C ARG A 12 -1.28 6.08 -17.02
N VAL A 13 -2.20 6.08 -16.07
CA VAL A 13 -3.01 4.92 -15.72
C VAL A 13 -4.47 5.15 -16.11
N GLU A 14 -5.08 4.10 -16.64
CA GLU A 14 -6.53 4.01 -16.86
C GLU A 14 -7.12 3.08 -15.78
N PRO A 15 -7.87 3.62 -14.79
CA PRO A 15 -8.43 2.79 -13.70
C PRO A 15 -9.31 1.63 -14.20
N GLY A 16 -9.94 1.77 -15.37
CA GLY A 16 -10.73 0.72 -15.98
C GLY A 16 -9.94 -0.57 -16.32
N GLU A 17 -8.63 -0.48 -16.54
CA GLU A 17 -7.79 -1.67 -16.74
C GLU A 17 -7.65 -2.49 -15.45
N VAL A 18 -7.50 -1.79 -14.32
CA VAL A 18 -7.46 -2.40 -12.99
C VAL A 18 -8.82 -3.01 -12.65
N GLU A 19 -9.91 -2.29 -12.92
CA GLU A 19 -11.28 -2.79 -12.72
C GLU A 19 -11.55 -4.06 -13.53
N ALA A 20 -11.13 -4.09 -14.80
CA ALA A 20 -11.28 -5.25 -15.66
C ALA A 20 -10.49 -6.47 -15.15
N ALA A 21 -9.27 -6.24 -14.63
CA ALA A 21 -8.46 -7.31 -14.05
C ALA A 21 -9.13 -7.92 -12.82
N PHE A 22 -9.69 -7.09 -11.92
CA PHE A 22 -10.44 -7.60 -10.77
C PHE A 22 -11.74 -8.29 -11.18
N ALA A 23 -12.50 -7.73 -12.12
CA ALA A 23 -13.76 -8.31 -12.59
C ALA A 23 -13.60 -9.67 -13.29
N ALA A 24 -12.38 -10.02 -13.72
CA ALA A 24 -12.07 -11.34 -14.26
C ALA A 24 -11.93 -12.42 -13.16
N HIS A 25 -11.77 -12.02 -11.89
CA HIS A 25 -11.68 -12.96 -10.78
C HIS A 25 -13.08 -13.49 -10.40
N PRO A 26 -13.29 -14.83 -10.28
CA PRO A 26 -14.63 -15.40 -10.07
C PRO A 26 -15.36 -14.92 -8.81
N ALA A 27 -14.62 -14.56 -7.77
CA ALA A 27 -15.19 -14.08 -6.51
C ALA A 27 -15.52 -12.57 -6.50
N VAL A 28 -15.14 -11.82 -7.54
CA VAL A 28 -15.39 -10.37 -7.62
C VAL A 28 -16.68 -10.12 -8.37
N ARG A 29 -17.67 -9.54 -7.67
CA ARG A 29 -18.95 -9.15 -8.27
C ARG A 29 -18.86 -7.79 -8.94
N PHE A 30 -18.22 -6.84 -8.27
CA PHE A 30 -17.98 -5.49 -8.76
C PHE A 30 -16.62 -5.00 -8.26
N ALA A 31 -15.94 -4.19 -9.07
CA ALA A 31 -14.71 -3.53 -8.70
C ALA A 31 -14.78 -2.06 -9.12
N ALA A 32 -14.21 -1.19 -8.30
CA ALA A 32 -13.90 0.18 -8.67
C ALA A 32 -12.45 0.48 -8.34
N ALA A 33 -11.71 1.04 -9.29
CA ALA A 33 -10.35 1.51 -9.07
C ALA A 33 -10.37 3.03 -8.97
N VAL A 34 -9.81 3.55 -7.89
CA VAL A 34 -9.81 4.98 -7.59
C VAL A 34 -8.38 5.45 -7.43
N ALA A 35 -8.04 6.48 -8.18
CA ALA A 35 -6.82 7.23 -7.96
C ALA A 35 -7.03 8.23 -6.83
N GLN A 36 -6.32 8.06 -5.73
CA GLN A 36 -6.37 8.93 -4.57
C GLN A 36 -5.08 9.75 -4.51
N PRO A 37 -5.12 11.02 -4.07
CA PRO A 37 -3.90 11.76 -3.74
C PRO A 37 -3.02 10.96 -2.79
N ASP A 38 -1.71 10.94 -3.03
CA ASP A 38 -0.75 10.39 -2.09
C ASP A 38 -0.44 11.47 -1.04
N PRO A 39 -0.76 11.25 0.25
CA PRO A 39 -0.58 12.25 1.30
C PRO A 39 0.89 12.58 1.56
N GLN A 40 1.82 11.66 1.22
CA GLN A 40 3.25 11.82 1.48
C GLN A 40 4.04 12.29 0.28
N VAL A 41 3.41 12.36 -0.90
CA VAL A 41 4.09 12.77 -2.13
C VAL A 41 3.25 13.77 -2.91
N ASP A 42 3.70 15.03 -2.91
CA ASP A 42 3.02 16.13 -3.58
C ASP A 42 2.79 15.86 -5.08
N GLY A 43 1.56 16.14 -5.53
CA GLY A 43 1.12 15.91 -6.90
C GLY A 43 1.05 14.44 -7.35
N ALA A 44 1.42 13.48 -6.49
CA ALA A 44 1.33 12.06 -6.80
C ALA A 44 -0.03 11.49 -6.39
N HIS A 45 -0.35 10.35 -7.01
CA HIS A 45 -1.53 9.58 -6.68
C HIS A 45 -1.14 8.12 -6.44
N ARG A 46 -1.93 7.47 -5.58
CA ARG A 46 -1.93 6.03 -5.36
C ARG A 46 -3.22 5.42 -5.89
N LEU A 47 -3.20 4.12 -6.19
CA LEU A 47 -4.39 3.37 -6.61
C LEU A 47 -4.98 2.65 -5.41
N ALA A 48 -6.27 2.86 -5.19
CA ALA A 48 -7.11 2.09 -4.28
C ALA A 48 -8.11 1.24 -5.07
N ALA A 49 -8.31 -0.01 -4.65
CA ALA A 49 -9.32 -0.90 -5.22
C ALA A 49 -10.41 -1.21 -4.21
N TYR A 50 -11.66 -1.01 -4.62
CA TYR A 50 -12.85 -1.29 -3.83
C TYR A 50 -13.57 -2.48 -4.46
N LEU A 51 -13.73 -3.54 -3.68
CA LEU A 51 -14.23 -4.82 -4.18
C LEU A 51 -15.54 -5.19 -3.50
N VAL A 52 -16.51 -5.64 -4.29
CA VAL A 52 -17.68 -6.38 -3.79
C VAL A 52 -17.38 -7.85 -4.04
N LEU A 53 -17.20 -8.63 -2.96
CA LEU A 53 -16.80 -10.03 -3.03
C LEU A 53 -17.98 -10.96 -2.75
N ASP A 54 -17.88 -12.20 -3.25
CA ASP A 54 -18.81 -13.28 -2.96
C ASP A 54 -18.14 -14.32 -2.04
N GLY A 55 -18.01 -13.98 -0.76
CA GLY A 55 -17.52 -14.87 0.30
C GLY A 55 -16.02 -15.23 0.25
N ALA A 56 -15.24 -14.57 -0.61
CA ALA A 56 -13.78 -14.72 -0.65
C ALA A 56 -13.08 -13.71 0.25
N ASP A 57 -11.88 -14.06 0.71
CA ASP A 57 -11.03 -13.14 1.47
C ASP A 57 -10.48 -12.02 0.59
N LEU A 58 -10.58 -10.78 1.07
CA LEU A 58 -10.13 -9.58 0.35
C LEU A 58 -8.64 -9.63 0.03
N ALA A 59 -7.81 -10.04 1.00
CA ALA A 59 -6.37 -10.00 0.87
C ALA A 59 -5.87 -11.03 -0.14
N GLU A 60 -6.46 -12.23 -0.13
CA GLU A 60 -6.16 -13.29 -1.11
C GLU A 60 -6.49 -12.85 -2.54
N VAL A 61 -7.69 -12.29 -2.76
CA VAL A 61 -8.10 -11.78 -4.09
C VAL A 61 -7.21 -10.64 -4.55
N ALA A 62 -6.92 -9.68 -3.67
CA ALA A 62 -6.03 -8.54 -3.94
C ALA A 62 -4.62 -9.01 -4.33
N ALA A 63 -4.04 -9.94 -3.59
CA ALA A 63 -2.72 -10.49 -3.86
C ALA A 63 -2.67 -11.23 -5.20
N GLN A 64 -3.67 -12.09 -5.46
CA GLN A 64 -3.73 -12.89 -6.69
C GLN A 64 -3.85 -12.01 -7.94
N VAL A 65 -4.80 -11.07 -7.96
CA VAL A 65 -4.99 -10.17 -9.11
C VAL A 65 -3.81 -9.21 -9.24
N GLY A 66 -3.34 -8.66 -8.12
CA GLY A 66 -2.20 -7.73 -8.09
C GLY A 66 -0.91 -8.35 -8.65
N ALA A 67 -0.67 -9.64 -8.42
CA ALA A 67 0.51 -10.35 -8.94
C ALA A 67 0.55 -10.44 -10.47
N ALA A 68 -0.61 -10.40 -11.14
CA ALA A 68 -0.71 -10.41 -12.60
C ALA A 68 -0.62 -9.02 -13.23
N LEU A 69 -0.77 -7.96 -12.43
CA LEU A 69 -0.72 -6.57 -12.89
C LEU A 69 0.73 -6.05 -12.92
N PRO A 70 1.08 -5.21 -13.92
CA PRO A 70 2.28 -4.37 -13.86
C PRO A 70 2.31 -3.53 -12.57
N ASP A 71 3.50 -3.27 -12.03
CA ASP A 71 3.68 -2.58 -10.73
C ASP A 71 3.00 -1.20 -10.65
N PHE A 72 2.86 -0.49 -11.76
CA PHE A 72 2.21 0.83 -11.79
C PHE A 72 0.68 0.75 -11.87
N LEU A 73 0.12 -0.43 -12.19
CA LEU A 73 -1.32 -0.71 -12.17
C LEU A 73 -1.77 -1.43 -10.91
N ARG A 74 -0.83 -2.05 -10.17
CA ARG A 74 -1.13 -2.71 -8.90
C ARG A 74 -1.62 -1.69 -7.87
N PRO A 75 -2.87 -1.83 -7.36
CA PRO A 75 -3.32 -1.01 -6.25
C PRO A 75 -2.45 -1.24 -5.01
N THR A 76 -2.29 -0.19 -4.22
CA THR A 76 -1.62 -0.31 -2.91
C THR A 76 -2.60 -0.39 -1.77
N HIS A 77 -3.83 0.08 -1.95
CA HIS A 77 -4.85 0.13 -0.91
C HIS A 77 -6.11 -0.61 -1.36
N TYR A 78 -6.78 -1.27 -0.42
CA TYR A 78 -7.90 -2.14 -0.67
C TYR A 78 -9.01 -1.94 0.37
N ALA A 79 -10.25 -2.10 -0.06
CA ALA A 79 -11.40 -2.21 0.83
C ALA A 79 -12.44 -3.15 0.22
N GLU A 80 -13.00 -4.02 1.05
CA GLU A 80 -14.21 -4.75 0.73
C GLU A 80 -15.42 -3.86 1.07
N VAL A 81 -16.40 -3.83 0.18
CA VAL A 81 -17.62 -3.04 0.35
C VAL A 81 -18.84 -3.84 -0.10
N ASP A 82 -19.99 -3.61 0.54
CA ASP A 82 -21.24 -4.27 0.15
C ASP A 82 -21.71 -3.86 -1.26
N ARG A 83 -21.38 -2.63 -1.67
CA ARG A 83 -21.71 -2.04 -2.97
C ARG A 83 -20.79 -0.88 -3.30
N ILE A 84 -20.57 -0.65 -4.60
CA ILE A 84 -19.94 0.58 -5.08
C ILE A 84 -20.99 1.70 -5.15
N PRO A 85 -20.91 2.76 -4.32
CA PRO A 85 -21.79 3.91 -4.45
C PRO A 85 -21.50 4.61 -5.78
N LEU A 86 -22.55 5.02 -6.48
CA LEU A 86 -22.42 5.70 -7.78
C LEU A 86 -22.97 7.13 -7.68
N THR A 87 -22.27 8.04 -8.34
CA THR A 87 -22.76 9.40 -8.65
C THR A 87 -23.95 9.34 -9.62
N VAL A 88 -24.64 10.46 -9.81
CA VAL A 88 -25.72 10.61 -10.81
C VAL A 88 -25.28 10.29 -12.25
N ASN A 89 -23.98 10.33 -12.53
CA ASN A 89 -23.40 10.01 -13.82
C ASN A 89 -22.95 8.54 -13.95
N GLY A 90 -23.26 7.69 -12.96
CA GLY A 90 -22.92 6.27 -12.96
C GLY A 90 -21.45 5.95 -12.68
N LYS A 91 -20.63 6.93 -12.29
CA LYS A 91 -19.25 6.71 -11.82
C LYS A 91 -19.21 6.45 -10.32
N ALA A 92 -18.21 5.72 -9.83
CA ALA A 92 -17.98 5.56 -8.39
C ALA A 92 -17.96 6.93 -7.67
N ASP A 93 -18.76 7.04 -6.61
CA ASP A 93 -18.76 8.21 -5.74
C ASP A 93 -17.64 8.06 -4.72
N THR A 94 -16.47 8.58 -5.08
CA THR A 94 -15.24 8.43 -4.29
C THR A 94 -15.32 9.05 -2.91
N LYS A 95 -16.25 9.99 -2.68
CA LYS A 95 -16.48 10.61 -1.37
C LYS A 95 -17.34 9.77 -0.45
N ALA A 96 -18.11 8.83 -1.00
CA ALA A 96 -18.97 7.93 -0.27
C ALA A 96 -18.34 6.55 -0.04
N LEU A 97 -17.17 6.30 -0.64
CA LEU A 97 -16.39 5.09 -0.40
C LEU A 97 -15.70 5.18 0.97
N PRO A 98 -15.57 4.06 1.70
CA PRO A 98 -14.82 4.04 2.94
C PRO A 98 -13.32 4.22 2.68
N GLU A 99 -12.57 4.35 3.76
CA GLU A 99 -11.13 4.30 3.71
C GLU A 99 -10.65 2.91 3.24
N ALA A 100 -9.67 2.91 2.35
CA ALA A 100 -8.99 1.70 1.89
C ALA A 100 -7.63 1.62 2.57
N ARG A 101 -7.18 0.42 2.93
CA ARG A 101 -5.93 0.20 3.67
C ARG A 101 -4.93 -0.62 2.88
N PRO A 102 -3.62 -0.48 3.15
CA PRO A 102 -2.64 -1.35 2.53
C PRO A 102 -2.86 -2.83 2.83
N LEU A 103 -2.48 -3.69 1.90
CA LEU A 103 -2.64 -5.14 2.07
C LEU A 103 -1.88 -5.67 3.30
N GLY A 104 -0.69 -5.13 3.59
CA GLY A 104 0.08 -5.45 4.79
C GLY A 104 -0.67 -5.08 6.07
N ALA A 105 -1.29 -3.90 6.12
CA ALA A 105 -2.09 -3.47 7.27
C ALA A 105 -3.32 -4.38 7.49
N LEU A 106 -3.84 -5.01 6.44
CA LEU A 106 -4.95 -5.97 6.53
C LEU A 106 -4.50 -7.38 6.94
N THR A 107 -3.23 -7.74 6.74
CA THR A 107 -2.76 -9.13 6.84
C THR A 107 -1.75 -9.38 7.95
N THR A 108 -0.87 -8.42 8.20
CA THR A 108 0.25 -8.54 9.16
C THR A 108 0.11 -7.59 10.35
N ALA A 109 -0.88 -6.70 10.36
CA ALA A 109 -1.13 -5.85 11.53
C ALA A 109 -1.35 -6.70 12.78
N GLY A 110 -0.60 -6.40 13.84
CA GLY A 110 -0.63 -7.16 15.09
C GLY A 110 -0.07 -8.59 15.02
N GLU A 111 0.53 -9.03 13.91
CA GLU A 111 1.11 -10.38 13.78
C GLU A 111 2.30 -10.56 14.74
N ARG A 112 3.21 -9.59 14.76
CA ARG A 112 4.36 -9.54 15.68
C ARG A 112 4.58 -8.11 16.18
N ALA A 113 4.51 -7.91 17.49
CA ALA A 113 4.92 -6.66 18.11
C ALA A 113 6.45 -6.47 18.01
N PRO A 114 6.96 -5.24 17.99
CA PRO A 114 8.39 -5.01 18.17
C PRO A 114 8.85 -5.52 19.54
N GLU A 115 9.99 -6.19 19.58
CA GLU A 115 10.57 -6.79 20.80
C GLU A 115 11.81 -6.03 21.29
N THR A 116 12.39 -5.17 20.45
CA THR A 116 13.55 -4.34 20.78
C THR A 116 13.25 -2.85 20.64
N GLU A 117 14.08 -2.01 21.25
CA GLU A 117 13.99 -0.55 21.06
C GLU A 117 14.20 -0.18 19.58
N THR A 118 15.19 -0.79 18.91
CA THR A 118 15.43 -0.57 17.48
C THR A 118 14.24 -1.00 16.62
N GLU A 119 13.62 -2.15 16.90
CA GLU A 119 12.39 -2.57 16.20
C GLU A 119 11.25 -1.57 16.39
N THR A 120 11.08 -1.08 17.62
CA THR A 120 10.04 -0.09 17.95
C THR A 120 10.22 1.18 17.13
N THR A 121 11.42 1.77 17.16
CA THR A 121 11.72 2.98 16.39
C THR A 121 11.61 2.74 14.89
N VAL A 122 12.05 1.59 14.36
CA VAL A 122 11.92 1.30 12.93
C VAL A 122 10.44 1.15 12.53
N CYS A 123 9.58 0.53 13.36
CA CYS A 123 8.14 0.49 13.11
C CYS A 123 7.53 1.91 13.05
N GLU A 124 7.86 2.78 14.01
CA GLU A 124 7.41 4.19 14.03
C GLU A 124 7.85 4.93 12.76
N LEU A 125 9.09 4.71 12.31
CA LEU A 125 9.59 5.32 11.07
C LEU A 125 8.90 4.78 9.81
N PHE A 126 8.48 3.51 9.82
CA PHE A 126 7.65 2.93 8.77
C PHE A 126 6.26 3.58 8.74
N ALA A 127 5.60 3.68 9.90
CA ALA A 127 4.30 4.34 10.04
C ALA A 127 4.37 5.80 9.57
N GLU A 128 5.37 6.54 10.05
CA GLU A 128 5.65 7.90 9.60
C GLU A 128 5.84 7.93 8.08
N ALA A 129 6.70 7.06 7.53
CA ALA A 129 7.06 7.00 6.10
C ALA A 129 5.86 6.74 5.17
N LEU A 130 4.89 5.96 5.63
CA LEU A 130 3.80 5.41 4.83
C LEU A 130 2.45 6.09 5.10
N ASP A 131 2.38 7.01 6.06
CA ASP A 131 1.14 7.66 6.51
C ASP A 131 0.15 6.65 7.09
N LEU A 132 0.65 5.80 7.99
CA LEU A 132 -0.13 4.76 8.68
C LEU A 132 -0.13 5.04 10.18
N ASP A 133 -1.13 4.48 10.85
CA ASP A 133 -1.12 4.44 12.32
C ASP A 133 -0.10 3.39 12.81
N ASP A 134 0.49 3.61 13.99
CA ASP A 134 1.55 2.74 14.52
C ASP A 134 1.07 1.29 14.72
N ASP A 135 -0.21 1.07 15.02
CA ASP A 135 -0.82 -0.25 15.20
C ASP A 135 -1.05 -1.00 13.88
N GLU A 136 -0.90 -0.33 12.73
CA GLU A 136 -0.94 -0.97 11.40
C GLU A 136 0.43 -1.53 10.97
N VAL A 137 1.50 -1.24 11.71
CA VAL A 137 2.86 -1.68 11.39
C VAL A 137 3.36 -2.72 12.41
N SER A 138 3.45 -3.97 11.98
CA SER A 138 4.12 -5.04 12.71
C SER A 138 5.61 -5.06 12.40
N ALA A 139 6.41 -5.61 13.32
CA ALA A 139 7.84 -5.83 13.10
C ALA A 139 8.14 -6.73 11.88
N VAL A 140 7.18 -7.54 11.43
CA VAL A 140 7.29 -8.36 10.20
C VAL A 140 6.56 -7.77 8.99
N SER A 141 5.98 -6.56 9.10
CA SER A 141 5.27 -5.94 7.99
C SER A 141 6.21 -5.60 6.84
N ASP A 142 5.88 -6.12 5.66
CA ASP A 142 6.64 -5.85 4.44
C ASP A 142 6.37 -4.44 3.90
N PHE A 143 7.43 -3.68 3.64
CA PHE A 143 7.35 -2.30 3.14
C PHE A 143 6.45 -2.15 1.90
N VAL A 144 6.53 -3.07 0.93
CA VAL A 144 5.72 -3.00 -0.31
C VAL A 144 4.28 -3.41 -0.05
N ALA A 145 4.06 -4.41 0.82
CA ALA A 145 2.71 -4.81 1.23
C ALA A 145 1.98 -3.69 1.98
N LEU A 146 2.70 -2.87 2.75
CA LEU A 146 2.20 -1.64 3.38
C LEU A 146 2.03 -0.47 2.40
N GLY A 147 2.12 -0.71 1.09
CA GLY A 147 1.90 0.30 0.05
C GLY A 147 3.15 1.08 -0.35
N GLY A 148 4.31 0.73 0.20
CA GLY A 148 5.60 1.31 -0.12
C GLY A 148 6.00 1.17 -1.60
N HIS A 149 6.67 2.21 -2.11
CA HIS A 149 7.26 2.26 -3.44
C HIS A 149 8.47 3.18 -3.44
N SER A 150 9.13 3.36 -4.60
CA SER A 150 10.44 4.02 -4.69
C SER A 150 10.53 5.41 -4.05
N MET A 151 9.47 6.23 -4.11
CA MET A 151 9.49 7.57 -3.48
C MET A 151 9.36 7.48 -1.96
N LEU A 152 8.49 6.61 -1.45
CA LEU A 152 8.37 6.33 -0.02
C LEU A 152 9.63 5.62 0.51
N ALA A 153 10.31 4.83 -0.32
CA ALA A 153 11.58 4.19 0.02
C ALA A 153 12.69 5.22 0.23
N VAL A 154 12.76 6.23 -0.63
CA VAL A 154 13.67 7.37 -0.45
C VAL A 154 13.34 8.12 0.84
N ARG A 155 12.05 8.35 1.12
CA ARG A 155 11.61 9.00 2.36
C ARG A 155 12.01 8.21 3.60
N LEU A 156 11.65 6.93 3.68
CA LEU A 156 11.99 6.02 4.79
C LEU A 156 13.51 5.91 4.98
N THR A 157 14.28 5.78 3.89
CA THR A 157 15.74 5.77 3.96
C THR A 157 16.27 7.08 4.53
N GLY A 158 15.67 8.24 4.19
CA GLY A 158 16.02 9.53 4.77
C GLY A 158 15.74 9.63 6.27
N LEU A 159 14.60 9.09 6.72
CA LEU A 159 14.23 9.00 8.13
C LEU A 159 15.20 8.12 8.92
N LEU A 160 15.44 6.90 8.44
CA LEU A 160 16.41 5.96 9.04
C LEU A 160 17.81 6.56 9.12
N ARG A 161 18.25 7.29 8.09
CA ARG A 161 19.56 7.94 8.09
C ARG A 161 19.68 9.10 9.06
N ARG A 162 18.58 9.82 9.30
CA ARG A 162 18.54 10.89 10.29
C ARG A 162 18.74 10.33 11.70
N GLU A 163 18.17 9.16 11.97
CA GLU A 163 18.22 8.51 13.27
C GLU A 163 19.52 7.73 13.51
N TYR A 164 19.92 6.89 12.55
CA TYR A 164 21.02 5.93 12.71
C TYR A 164 22.26 6.23 11.87
N GLY A 165 22.27 7.34 11.12
CA GLY A 165 23.35 7.64 10.18
C GLY A 165 23.32 6.79 8.90
N PRO A 166 24.37 6.80 8.08
CA PRO A 166 24.37 6.21 6.73
C PRO A 166 24.54 4.67 6.71
N VAL A 167 23.99 3.95 7.68
CA VAL A 167 24.07 2.49 7.81
C VAL A 167 23.14 1.78 6.82
N ILE A 168 21.96 2.35 6.56
CA ILE A 168 20.97 1.79 5.62
C ILE A 168 21.03 2.54 4.28
N THR A 169 21.14 1.76 3.20
CA THR A 169 20.96 2.22 1.84
C THR A 169 19.57 1.87 1.31
N ILE A 170 19.16 2.53 0.22
CA ILE A 170 17.92 2.18 -0.48
C ILE A 170 17.94 0.73 -1.00
N ARG A 171 19.13 0.19 -1.32
CA ARG A 171 19.27 -1.21 -1.72
C ARG A 171 18.97 -2.15 -0.55
N ASP A 172 19.46 -1.81 0.64
CA ASP A 172 19.23 -2.62 1.84
C ASP A 172 17.74 -2.63 2.18
N LEU A 173 17.06 -1.48 2.06
CA LEU A 173 15.61 -1.39 2.26
C LEU A 173 14.83 -2.41 1.40
N PHE A 174 15.12 -2.49 0.11
CA PHE A 174 14.46 -3.45 -0.79
C PHE A 174 14.92 -4.90 -0.60
N THR A 175 15.99 -5.13 0.16
CA THR A 175 16.50 -6.47 0.49
C THR A 175 15.92 -6.97 1.81
N LEU A 176 15.94 -6.14 2.85
CA LEU A 176 15.52 -6.45 4.21
C LEU A 176 14.00 -6.35 4.39
N ARG A 177 13.39 -5.33 3.76
CA ARG A 177 11.94 -5.07 3.58
C ARG A 177 11.06 -4.96 4.83
N THR A 178 11.49 -5.45 5.99
CA THR A 178 10.70 -5.49 7.24
C THR A 178 11.41 -4.73 8.36
N PRO A 179 10.66 -4.18 9.35
CA PRO A 179 11.27 -3.53 10.49
C PRO A 179 12.26 -4.43 11.27
N GLU A 180 11.92 -5.69 11.53
CA GLU A 180 12.81 -6.65 12.21
C GLU A 180 14.14 -6.82 11.48
N ALA A 181 14.10 -7.04 10.16
CA ALA A 181 15.32 -7.26 9.39
C ALA A 181 16.18 -5.98 9.30
N ILE A 182 15.55 -4.80 9.22
CA ILE A 182 16.23 -3.51 9.22
C ILE A 182 16.84 -3.23 10.59
N ALA A 183 16.10 -3.45 11.67
CA ALA A 183 16.59 -3.28 13.04
C ALA A 183 17.81 -4.15 13.30
N ARG A 184 17.75 -5.45 12.95
CA ARG A 184 18.89 -6.36 13.07
C ARG A 184 20.12 -5.85 12.31
N HIS A 185 19.93 -5.39 11.07
CA HIS A 185 21.03 -4.83 10.28
C HIS A 185 21.63 -3.58 10.91
N LEU A 186 20.81 -2.70 11.49
CA LEU A 186 21.26 -1.51 12.20
C LEU A 186 22.08 -1.87 13.45
N ASP A 187 21.58 -2.81 14.26
CA ASP A 187 22.23 -3.25 15.49
C ASP A 187 23.60 -3.88 15.19
N ASP A 188 23.70 -4.70 14.14
CA ASP A 188 24.96 -5.35 13.71
C ASP A 188 26.04 -4.36 13.21
N HIS A 189 25.66 -3.11 12.89
CA HIS A 189 26.54 -2.08 12.34
C HIS A 189 26.61 -0.81 13.21
N SER A 190 26.16 -0.93 14.47
CA SER A 190 26.20 0.15 15.48
C SER A 190 27.54 0.28 16.22
#